data_AF-A0A6U9C4M7-F1
#
_entry.id   AF-A0A6U9C4M7-F1
#
_cell.length_a   1.000
_cell.length_b   1.000
_cell.length_c   1.000
_cell.angle_alpha   90.00
_cell.angle_beta   90.00
_cell.angle_gamma   90.00
#
_symmetry.space_group_name_H-M   'P 1'
#
loop_
_entity.id
_entity.type
_entity.pdbx_description
1 polymer ?
#
loop_
_entity_poly.entity_id
_entity_poly.type
_entity_poly.pdbx_seq_one_letter_code
_entity_poly.pdbx_strand_id
1 'polypeptide(L)'
;MGGGNSIELFANAKSITVPGKRCVMSTALEDVTPPVTPRSVLDALVDWWKRPVEWETERVLKSVAVTHNGPHEFTVKVVHDGEKLDEHGFGRGDGTDRVRRWKRVKVDEDKNSIMWVDHVPEPTMGAWIDEATEAIGECLTLTILNDPQRVEIVAVTPEGDYLSDERFKAGMQDLLNPIIQEAQQRLHDVVTAVIGPALRHRGAQSVVVNSLDRHVYYDAFFEQYVAAQRDRLESIPNVILHEPKAGEFFAINPENSVAHIVKFDLSSGEITVRSEDEQRNDLGTTHYRVHSSPLVLEAWHVDHLGTRKAGPHLARVVQRDANQSIKKSNSWLRLIGLRRPCCAMRTLAAQ
;
A
#
# COMPACT_ATOMS: atom_id res chain seq x y z
N MET A 1 12.18 9.48 4.47
CA MET A 1 11.70 8.73 3.28
C MET A 1 12.34 9.37 2.05
N GLY A 2 13.22 8.66 1.36
CA GLY A 2 13.92 9.15 0.15
C GLY A 2 13.51 8.42 -1.13
N GLY A 3 12.30 7.85 -1.16
CA GLY A 3 11.72 7.40 -2.42
C GLY A 3 11.39 8.65 -3.22
N GLY A 4 12.04 8.85 -4.37
CA GLY A 4 11.74 9.98 -5.25
C GLY A 4 10.24 10.08 -5.52
N ASN A 5 9.75 11.30 -5.74
CA ASN A 5 8.35 11.50 -6.10
C ASN A 5 8.02 10.66 -7.33
N SER A 6 6.95 9.86 -7.25
CA SER A 6 6.46 9.05 -8.37
C SER A 6 6.03 9.92 -9.55
N ILE A 7 5.63 11.16 -9.25
CA ILE A 7 5.30 12.21 -10.21
C ILE A 7 5.65 13.56 -9.59
N GLU A 8 6.22 14.50 -10.33
CA GLU A 8 6.47 15.85 -9.79
C GLU A 8 5.23 16.73 -9.96
N LEU A 9 4.88 17.49 -8.92
CA LEU A 9 3.80 18.49 -8.92
C LEU A 9 4.35 19.92 -8.86
N PHE A 10 3.61 20.85 -9.47
CA PHE A 10 3.90 22.27 -9.51
C PHE A 10 2.73 23.08 -8.92
N ALA A 11 3.04 23.92 -7.93
CA ALA A 11 2.10 24.89 -7.38
C ALA A 11 1.84 26.04 -8.36
N ASN A 12 0.72 26.75 -8.15
CA ASN A 12 0.36 27.99 -8.85
C ASN A 12 0.39 27.87 -10.40
N ALA A 13 0.19 26.68 -10.95
CA ALA A 13 0.09 26.46 -12.38
C ALA A 13 -1.19 27.12 -12.92
N LYS A 14 -1.19 27.55 -14.19
CA LYS A 14 -2.40 28.06 -14.84
C LYS A 14 -3.35 26.88 -15.09
N SER A 15 -4.59 27.00 -14.63
CA SER A 15 -5.58 25.96 -14.86
C SER A 15 -6.03 25.93 -16.33
N ILE A 16 -6.17 24.72 -16.87
CA ILE A 16 -6.67 24.43 -18.21
C ILE A 16 -8.18 24.21 -18.15
N THR A 17 -8.68 23.48 -17.15
CA THR A 17 -10.12 23.23 -16.97
C THR A 17 -10.89 24.44 -16.43
N VAL A 18 -10.21 25.34 -15.70
CA VAL A 18 -10.81 26.57 -15.15
C VAL A 18 -10.01 27.81 -15.55
N PRO A 19 -10.28 28.39 -16.74
CA PRO A 19 -9.52 29.53 -17.26
C PRO A 19 -9.44 30.71 -16.28
N GLY A 20 -8.24 31.28 -16.15
CA GLY A 20 -7.96 32.42 -15.27
C GLY A 20 -7.71 32.06 -13.81
N LYS A 21 -7.79 30.78 -13.44
CA LYS A 21 -7.50 30.30 -12.08
C LYS A 21 -6.14 29.61 -11.98
N ARG A 22 -5.70 29.41 -10.74
CA ARG A 22 -4.47 28.68 -10.39
C ARG A 22 -4.82 27.30 -9.86
N CYS A 23 -3.93 26.34 -10.09
CA CYS A 23 -4.10 24.93 -9.73
C CYS A 23 -2.76 24.32 -9.33
N VAL A 24 -2.80 23.08 -8.86
CA VAL A 24 -1.62 22.21 -8.82
C VAL A 24 -1.63 21.35 -10.08
N MET A 25 -0.50 21.27 -10.77
CA MET A 25 -0.37 20.54 -12.03
C MET A 25 0.82 19.58 -11.95
N SER A 26 0.70 18.41 -12.54
CA SER A 26 1.82 17.47 -12.60
C SER A 26 2.76 17.68 -13.80
N THR A 27 3.91 17.03 -13.74
CA THR A 27 4.68 16.59 -14.91
C THR A 27 3.86 15.66 -15.81
N ALA A 28 4.31 15.41 -17.04
CA ALA A 28 3.59 14.50 -17.93
C ALA A 28 3.65 13.06 -17.41
N LEU A 29 2.53 12.34 -17.52
CA LEU A 29 2.43 10.94 -17.09
C LEU A 29 3.34 10.00 -17.89
N GLU A 30 3.72 10.41 -19.09
CA GLU A 30 4.69 9.72 -19.95
C GLU A 30 6.15 9.90 -19.51
N ASP A 31 6.45 10.96 -18.74
CA ASP A 31 7.79 11.21 -18.17
C ASP A 31 8.04 10.41 -16.89
N VAL A 32 6.97 9.87 -16.29
CA VAL A 32 7.04 9.02 -15.10
C VAL A 32 7.65 7.66 -15.47
N THR A 33 8.47 7.08 -14.59
CA THR A 33 9.15 5.79 -14.86
C THR A 33 8.77 4.72 -13.82
N PRO A 34 8.14 3.60 -14.23
CA PRO A 34 7.58 3.34 -15.57
C PRO A 34 6.39 4.27 -15.91
N PRO A 35 6.12 4.53 -17.20
CA PRO A 35 5.03 5.42 -17.59
C PRO A 35 3.68 4.80 -17.26
N VAL A 36 2.70 5.64 -16.92
CA VAL A 36 1.33 5.25 -16.58
C VAL A 36 0.33 5.85 -17.56
N THR A 37 -0.80 5.17 -17.73
CA THR A 37 -1.89 5.67 -18.58
C THR A 37 -2.91 6.46 -17.75
N PRO A 38 -3.63 7.43 -18.34
CA PRO A 38 -4.73 8.12 -17.68
C PRO A 38 -5.74 7.17 -17.03
N ARG A 39 -6.13 6.11 -17.74
CA ARG A 39 -7.08 5.12 -17.22
C ARG A 39 -6.54 4.42 -15.98
N SER A 40 -5.28 3.97 -16.00
CA SER A 40 -4.68 3.30 -14.84
C SER A 40 -4.59 4.19 -13.60
N VAL A 41 -4.35 5.50 -13.78
CA VAL A 41 -4.33 6.47 -12.69
C VAL A 41 -5.75 6.71 -12.16
N LEU A 42 -6.75 6.87 -13.03
CA LEU A 42 -8.15 7.04 -12.62
C LEU A 42 -8.67 5.82 -11.86
N ASP A 43 -8.40 4.61 -12.36
CA ASP A 43 -8.81 3.37 -11.69
C ASP A 43 -8.16 3.24 -10.30
N ALA A 44 -6.87 3.55 -10.18
CA ALA A 44 -6.17 3.57 -8.89
C ALA A 44 -6.73 4.64 -7.93
N LEU A 45 -7.06 5.84 -8.43
CA LEU A 45 -7.72 6.90 -7.65
C LEU A 45 -9.08 6.43 -7.11
N VAL A 46 -9.91 5.82 -7.95
CA VAL A 46 -11.24 5.34 -7.56
C VAL A 46 -11.12 4.25 -6.48
N ASP A 47 -10.18 3.31 -6.65
CA ASP A 47 -9.95 2.25 -5.67
C ASP A 47 -9.41 2.79 -4.34
N TRP A 48 -8.50 3.78 -4.40
CA TRP A 48 -8.04 4.51 -3.22
C TRP A 48 -9.21 5.14 -2.47
N TRP A 49 -10.10 5.86 -3.17
CA TRP A 49 -11.23 6.53 -2.52
C TRP A 49 -12.30 5.60 -1.97
N LYS A 50 -12.41 4.37 -2.47
CA LYS A 50 -13.28 3.34 -1.86
C LYS A 50 -12.72 2.82 -0.53
N ARG A 51 -11.43 2.94 -0.28
CA ARG A 51 -10.81 2.63 1.02
C ARG A 51 -9.57 3.50 1.25
N PRO A 52 -9.77 4.78 1.64
CA PRO A 52 -8.68 5.72 1.87
C PRO A 52 -8.18 5.49 3.30
N VAL A 53 -7.55 4.34 3.52
CA VAL A 53 -6.95 3.99 4.82
C VAL A 53 -5.47 3.68 4.61
N GLU A 54 -4.66 4.42 5.35
CA GLU A 54 -3.21 4.26 5.41
C GLU A 54 -2.84 3.20 6.44
N TRP A 55 -1.69 2.56 6.26
CA TRP A 55 -1.29 1.42 7.09
C TRP A 55 -1.10 1.82 8.55
N GLU A 56 -0.59 3.04 8.79
CA GLU A 56 -0.37 3.64 10.11
C GLU A 56 -1.66 3.74 10.92
N THR A 57 -2.79 3.90 10.22
CA THR A 57 -4.12 4.09 10.79
C THR A 57 -4.97 2.83 10.85
N GLU A 58 -4.58 1.75 10.15
CA GLU A 58 -5.33 0.49 10.11
C GLU A 58 -5.46 -0.12 11.53
N ARG A 59 -4.46 0.08 12.39
CA ARG A 59 -4.44 -0.40 13.80
C ARG A 59 -5.53 0.21 14.68
N VAL A 60 -5.91 1.46 14.42
CA VAL A 60 -6.97 2.18 15.14
C VAL A 60 -8.26 2.24 14.32
N LEU A 61 -8.35 1.50 13.20
CA LEU A 61 -9.54 1.50 12.36
C LEU A 61 -10.69 0.78 13.07
N LYS A 62 -11.85 1.44 13.11
CA LYS A 62 -13.12 0.82 13.52
C LYS A 62 -13.90 0.32 12.32
N SER A 63 -14.09 1.19 11.32
CA SER A 63 -14.86 0.84 10.13
C SER A 63 -14.52 1.73 8.93
N VAL A 64 -14.79 1.19 7.74
CA VAL A 64 -14.89 1.93 6.49
C VAL A 64 -16.25 1.61 5.89
N ALA A 65 -17.10 2.62 5.77
CA ALA A 65 -18.39 2.50 5.12
C ALA A 65 -18.34 3.17 3.74
N VAL A 66 -18.80 2.46 2.71
CA VAL A 66 -18.98 2.99 1.36
C VAL A 66 -20.45 2.87 1.00
N THR A 67 -21.09 4.00 0.73
CA THR A 67 -22.49 4.08 0.31
C THR A 67 -22.53 4.51 -1.15
N HIS A 68 -23.11 3.70 -2.02
CA HIS A 68 -23.27 4.05 -3.43
C HIS A 68 -24.51 4.94 -3.62
N ASN A 69 -24.31 6.17 -4.11
CA ASN A 69 -25.38 7.14 -4.40
C ASN A 69 -25.78 7.14 -5.88
N GLY A 70 -25.07 6.37 -6.71
CA GLY A 70 -25.29 6.22 -8.14
C GLY A 70 -24.20 5.39 -8.81
N PRO A 71 -24.26 5.21 -10.14
CA PRO A 71 -23.27 4.42 -10.88
C PRO A 71 -21.85 5.00 -10.83
N HIS A 72 -21.73 6.33 -10.72
CA HIS A 72 -20.45 7.04 -10.68
C HIS A 72 -20.31 7.92 -9.42
N GLU A 73 -21.05 7.60 -8.36
CA GLU A 73 -21.07 8.43 -7.16
C GLU A 73 -21.18 7.58 -5.90
N PHE A 74 -20.33 7.85 -4.92
CA PHE A 74 -20.33 7.15 -3.64
C PHE A 74 -19.86 8.07 -2.52
N THR A 75 -20.31 7.78 -1.30
CA THR A 75 -19.83 8.41 -0.06
C THR A 75 -18.97 7.42 0.68
N VAL A 76 -17.79 7.85 1.13
CA VAL A 76 -16.91 7.07 2.00
C VAL A 76 -16.82 7.70 3.38
N LYS A 77 -16.94 6.90 4.43
CA LYS A 77 -16.76 7.32 5.84
C LYS A 77 -15.80 6.36 6.53
N VAL A 78 -14.69 6.89 7.01
CA VAL A 78 -13.65 6.17 7.76
C VAL A 78 -13.74 6.59 9.22
N VAL A 79 -13.98 5.62 10.09
CA VAL A 79 -14.09 5.82 11.54
C VAL A 79 -12.93 5.11 12.23
N HIS A 80 -12.20 5.86 13.04
CA HIS A 80 -11.23 5.32 13.98
C HIS A 80 -11.92 5.04 15.31
N ASP A 81 -11.45 3.97 15.95
CA ASP A 81 -11.94 3.44 17.20
C ASP A 81 -11.41 4.29 18.37
N GLY A 82 -12.32 4.88 19.15
CA GLY A 82 -11.97 5.77 20.24
C GLY A 82 -11.16 5.09 21.34
N GLU A 83 -11.51 3.85 21.70
CA GLU A 83 -10.78 3.09 22.72
C GLU A 83 -9.35 2.81 22.27
N LYS A 84 -9.17 2.37 21.01
CA LYS A 84 -7.83 2.15 20.44
C LYS A 84 -7.04 3.46 20.32
N LEU A 85 -7.69 4.58 20.02
CA LEU A 85 -7.03 5.88 19.96
C LEU A 85 -6.55 6.32 21.36
N ASP A 86 -7.36 6.09 22.40
CA ASP A 86 -7.00 6.38 23.78
C ASP A 86 -5.76 5.56 24.21
N GLU A 87 -5.74 4.26 23.89
CA GLU A 87 -4.60 3.37 24.15
C GLU A 87 -3.29 3.87 23.50
N HIS A 88 -3.40 4.50 22.32
CA HIS A 88 -2.26 5.03 21.58
C HIS A 88 -1.95 6.51 21.91
N GLY A 89 -2.68 7.13 22.86
CA GLY A 89 -2.45 8.53 23.27
C GLY A 89 -2.93 9.59 22.28
N PHE A 90 -3.76 9.22 21.30
CA PHE A 90 -4.35 10.13 20.31
C PHE A 90 -5.84 10.39 20.52
N GLY A 91 -6.44 9.69 21.48
CA GLY A 91 -7.86 9.74 21.80
C GLY A 91 -8.23 10.87 22.78
N ARG A 92 -9.52 10.95 23.15
CA ARG A 92 -10.07 11.95 24.08
C ARG A 92 -10.05 11.49 25.54
N GLY A 93 -9.74 10.22 25.79
CA GLY A 93 -9.69 9.57 27.10
C GLY A 93 -11.05 9.03 27.57
N ASP A 94 -12.07 9.05 26.73
CA ASP A 94 -13.44 8.62 27.05
C ASP A 94 -14.01 7.58 26.05
N GLY A 95 -13.16 7.02 25.19
CA GLY A 95 -13.54 6.04 24.18
C GLY A 95 -14.32 6.59 22.99
N THR A 96 -14.43 7.92 22.84
CA THR A 96 -15.19 8.52 21.73
C THR A 96 -14.51 8.28 20.38
N ASP A 97 -15.25 7.68 19.44
CA ASP A 97 -14.77 7.44 18.09
C ASP A 97 -14.47 8.74 17.33
N ARG A 98 -13.59 8.62 16.34
CA ARG A 98 -13.21 9.75 15.48
C ARG A 98 -13.52 9.48 14.02
N VAL A 99 -14.22 10.40 13.37
CA VAL A 99 -14.42 10.37 11.92
C VAL A 99 -13.18 10.97 11.27
N ARG A 100 -12.26 10.10 10.82
CA ARG A 100 -10.98 10.49 10.22
C ARG A 100 -11.15 11.08 8.82
N ARG A 101 -12.03 10.46 8.02
CA ARG A 101 -12.38 10.87 6.65
C ARG A 101 -13.87 10.70 6.44
N TRP A 102 -14.50 11.67 5.81
CA TRP A 102 -15.87 11.57 5.35
C TRP A 102 -15.99 12.39 4.08
N LYS A 103 -16.18 11.71 2.95
CA LYS A 103 -16.16 12.36 1.64
C LYS A 103 -17.27 11.85 0.74
N ARG A 104 -17.85 12.75 -0.05
CA ARG A 104 -18.70 12.40 -1.19
C ARG A 104 -17.86 12.48 -2.45
N VAL A 105 -17.80 11.40 -3.21
CA VAL A 105 -16.94 11.22 -4.37
C VAL A 105 -17.80 11.03 -5.62
N LYS A 106 -17.47 11.74 -6.68
CA LYS A 106 -18.08 11.64 -8.00
C LYS A 106 -17.01 11.40 -9.05
N VAL A 107 -17.22 10.39 -9.88
CA VAL A 107 -16.34 10.04 -10.99
C VAL A 107 -17.02 10.47 -12.30
N ASP A 108 -16.27 11.06 -13.21
CA ASP A 108 -16.71 11.41 -14.56
C ASP A 108 -15.69 10.80 -15.52
N GLU A 109 -16.01 9.60 -16.02
CA GLU A 109 -15.13 8.82 -16.89
C GLU A 109 -14.95 9.50 -18.26
N ASP A 110 -15.97 10.19 -18.76
CA ASP A 110 -15.91 10.91 -20.04
C ASP A 110 -14.93 12.08 -19.99
N LYS A 111 -14.81 12.72 -18.82
CA LYS A 111 -13.85 13.81 -18.58
C LYS A 111 -12.52 13.35 -17.97
N ASN A 112 -12.32 12.05 -17.75
CA ASN A 112 -11.20 11.51 -16.97
C ASN A 112 -10.98 12.26 -15.64
N SER A 113 -12.06 12.51 -14.90
CA SER A 113 -11.99 13.32 -13.68
C SER A 113 -12.66 12.65 -12.49
N ILE A 114 -12.20 13.03 -11.31
CA ILE A 114 -12.76 12.64 -10.03
C ILE A 114 -12.87 13.87 -9.15
N MET A 115 -14.05 14.09 -8.62
CA MET A 115 -14.37 15.19 -7.73
C MET A 115 -14.72 14.61 -6.36
N TRP A 116 -14.28 15.26 -5.29
CA TRP A 116 -14.75 14.93 -3.96
C TRP A 116 -14.96 16.17 -3.09
N VAL A 117 -15.86 16.03 -2.14
CA VAL A 117 -16.21 17.04 -1.15
C VAL A 117 -15.92 16.48 0.23
N ASP A 118 -15.24 17.26 1.05
CA ASP A 118 -14.87 16.89 2.41
C ASP A 118 -15.97 17.30 3.40
N HIS A 119 -16.36 16.39 4.28
CA HIS A 119 -17.30 16.67 5.37
C HIS A 119 -16.63 16.85 6.72
N VAL A 120 -15.36 16.45 6.84
CA VAL A 120 -14.56 16.63 8.06
C VAL A 120 -13.16 17.14 7.69
N PRO A 121 -12.54 17.99 8.53
CA PRO A 121 -11.24 18.59 8.24
C PRO A 121 -10.11 17.56 8.41
N GLU A 122 -9.63 16.99 7.31
CA GLU A 122 -8.56 15.98 7.37
C GLU A 122 -7.21 16.47 7.89
N PRO A 123 -6.76 17.73 7.63
CA PRO A 123 -5.49 18.23 8.16
C PRO A 123 -5.42 18.24 9.69
N THR A 124 -6.57 18.30 10.37
CA THR A 124 -6.68 18.26 11.83
C THR A 124 -7.12 16.88 12.33
N MET A 125 -6.82 15.82 11.58
CA MET A 125 -7.20 14.42 11.88
C MET A 125 -8.72 14.15 11.87
N GLY A 126 -9.51 14.96 11.19
CA GLY A 126 -10.97 14.83 11.15
C GLY A 126 -11.64 15.35 12.43
N ALA A 127 -12.86 14.88 12.70
CA ALA A 127 -13.69 15.35 13.82
C ALA A 127 -14.12 14.18 14.71
N TRP A 128 -14.39 14.45 15.99
CA TRP A 128 -15.02 13.46 16.87
C TRP A 128 -16.42 13.10 16.38
N ILE A 129 -16.89 11.88 16.63
CA ILE A 129 -18.14 11.38 16.05
C ILE A 129 -19.38 12.17 16.52
N ASP A 130 -19.32 12.74 17.72
CA ASP A 130 -20.33 13.62 18.33
C ASP A 130 -20.29 15.06 17.78
N GLU A 131 -19.19 15.45 17.13
CA GLU A 131 -18.99 16.78 16.52
C GLU A 131 -19.06 16.75 14.98
N ALA A 132 -18.89 15.58 14.37
CA ALA A 132 -18.83 15.41 12.93
C ALA A 132 -20.19 15.72 12.29
N THR A 133 -20.21 16.66 11.35
CA THR A 133 -21.40 17.04 10.59
C THR A 133 -21.18 16.80 9.09
N GLU A 134 -22.26 16.69 8.32
CA GLU A 134 -22.20 16.64 6.85
C GLU A 134 -22.00 18.03 6.22
N ALA A 135 -21.40 18.98 6.94
CA ALA A 135 -21.10 20.30 6.40
C ALA A 135 -20.24 20.14 5.13
N ILE A 136 -20.49 20.98 4.12
CA ILE A 136 -19.70 20.98 2.89
C ILE A 136 -18.43 21.75 3.18
N GLY A 137 -17.30 21.04 3.20
CA GLY A 137 -15.96 21.60 3.25
C GLY A 137 -15.41 21.87 1.84
N GLU A 138 -14.09 21.75 1.72
CA GLU A 138 -13.38 21.94 0.46
C GLU A 138 -13.87 20.97 -0.62
N CYS A 139 -14.00 21.48 -1.85
CA CYS A 139 -14.30 20.69 -3.03
C CYS A 139 -13.03 20.57 -3.87
N LEU A 140 -12.61 19.34 -4.14
CA LEU A 140 -11.42 19.04 -4.91
C LEU A 140 -11.83 18.32 -6.19
N THR A 141 -11.29 18.75 -7.31
CA THR A 141 -11.45 18.11 -8.62
C THR A 141 -10.07 17.79 -9.16
N LEU A 142 -9.83 16.51 -9.42
CA LEU A 142 -8.66 16.02 -10.14
C LEU A 142 -9.10 15.63 -11.54
N THR A 143 -8.47 16.22 -12.55
CA THR A 143 -8.71 15.92 -13.97
C THR A 143 -7.43 15.40 -14.61
N ILE A 144 -7.52 14.31 -15.36
CA ILE A 144 -6.40 13.83 -16.17
C ILE A 144 -6.54 14.41 -17.58
N LEU A 145 -5.74 15.42 -17.87
CA LEU A 145 -5.64 16.06 -19.18
C LEU A 145 -5.04 15.08 -20.18
N ASN A 146 -5.37 15.23 -21.46
CA ASN A 146 -4.93 14.32 -22.52
C ASN A 146 -3.75 14.85 -23.35
N ASP A 147 -3.48 16.16 -23.34
CA ASP A 147 -2.46 16.79 -24.18
C ASP A 147 -1.75 17.98 -23.47
N PRO A 148 -0.53 17.79 -22.96
CA PRO A 148 0.08 16.48 -22.64
C PRO A 148 -0.69 15.77 -21.53
N GLN A 149 -0.50 14.45 -21.41
CA GLN A 149 -1.16 13.66 -20.36
C GLN A 149 -0.68 14.08 -18.97
N ARG A 150 -1.51 14.76 -18.18
CA ARG A 150 -1.13 15.35 -16.89
C ARG A 150 -2.28 15.33 -15.90
N VAL A 151 -1.96 15.35 -14.62
CA VAL A 151 -2.92 15.53 -13.54
C VAL A 151 -3.03 17.02 -13.22
N GLU A 152 -4.23 17.55 -13.40
CA GLU A 152 -4.62 18.88 -12.93
C GLU A 152 -5.48 18.73 -11.67
N ILE A 153 -5.14 19.47 -10.61
CA ILE A 153 -5.87 19.47 -9.34
C ILE A 153 -6.35 20.88 -9.04
N VAL A 154 -7.67 21.04 -9.01
CA VAL A 154 -8.35 22.28 -8.64
C VAL A 154 -9.06 22.05 -7.32
N ALA A 155 -8.73 22.84 -6.31
CA ALA A 155 -9.42 22.82 -5.02
C ALA A 155 -10.03 24.19 -4.75
N VAL A 156 -11.28 24.18 -4.30
CA VAL A 156 -12.07 25.37 -4.00
C VAL A 156 -12.55 25.29 -2.55
N THR A 157 -12.25 26.32 -1.76
CA THR A 157 -12.74 26.43 -0.38
C THR A 157 -14.24 26.76 -0.35
N PRO A 158 -14.93 26.59 0.78
CA PRO A 158 -16.33 27.02 0.93
C PRO A 158 -16.56 28.50 0.60
N GLU A 159 -15.55 29.35 0.80
CA GLU A 159 -15.56 30.79 0.49
C GLU A 159 -15.37 31.09 -1.00
N GLY A 160 -15.01 30.09 -1.80
CA GLY A 160 -14.77 30.22 -3.25
C GLY A 160 -13.31 30.50 -3.62
N ASP A 161 -12.39 30.43 -2.66
CA ASP A 161 -10.95 30.62 -2.91
C ASP A 161 -10.32 29.37 -3.53
N TYR A 162 -9.35 29.59 -4.41
CA TYR A 162 -8.66 28.51 -5.13
C TYR A 162 -7.34 28.17 -4.44
N LEU A 163 -7.21 26.93 -3.95
CA LEU A 163 -5.99 26.46 -3.32
C LEU A 163 -5.01 25.96 -4.39
N SER A 164 -3.81 26.52 -4.38
CA SER A 164 -2.75 26.14 -5.33
C SER A 164 -1.34 26.44 -4.83
N ASP A 165 -1.18 26.74 -3.54
CA ASP A 165 0.11 27.09 -2.96
C ASP A 165 1.01 25.86 -2.71
N GLU A 166 2.22 26.10 -2.20
CA GLU A 166 3.21 25.05 -1.91
C GLU A 166 2.74 24.06 -0.84
N ARG A 167 1.93 24.52 0.13
CA ARG A 167 1.40 23.66 1.19
C ARG A 167 0.36 22.70 0.62
N PHE A 168 -0.55 23.21 -0.21
CA PHE A 168 -1.55 22.41 -0.89
C PHE A 168 -0.88 21.41 -1.85
N LYS A 169 0.13 21.86 -2.62
CA LYS A 169 0.95 21.01 -3.48
C LYS A 169 1.58 19.84 -2.70
N ALA A 170 2.16 20.11 -1.52
CA ALA A 170 2.76 19.05 -0.69
C ALA A 170 1.72 18.00 -0.27
N GLY A 171 0.54 18.43 0.20
CA GLY A 171 -0.54 17.48 0.54
C GLY A 171 -1.02 16.64 -0.66
N MET A 172 -1.06 17.25 -1.85
CA MET A 172 -1.40 16.52 -3.08
C MET A 172 -0.29 15.57 -3.53
N GLN A 173 0.98 15.91 -3.25
CA GLN A 173 2.13 15.04 -3.52
C GLN A 173 2.05 13.76 -2.69
N ASP A 174 1.72 13.90 -1.39
CA ASP A 174 1.55 12.77 -0.47
C ASP A 174 0.38 11.87 -0.88
N LEU A 175 -0.71 12.44 -1.42
CA LEU A 175 -1.84 11.70 -1.95
C LEU A 175 -1.49 10.96 -3.25
N LEU A 176 -0.85 11.63 -4.22
CA LEU A 176 -0.66 11.08 -5.57
C LEU A 176 0.50 10.09 -5.67
N ASN A 177 1.58 10.27 -4.91
CA ASN A 177 2.72 9.36 -4.95
C ASN A 177 2.35 7.87 -4.80
N PRO A 178 1.58 7.46 -3.76
CA PRO A 178 1.19 6.05 -3.60
C PRO A 178 0.23 5.58 -4.71
N ILE A 179 -0.63 6.47 -5.21
CA ILE A 179 -1.61 6.15 -6.25
C ILE A 179 -0.93 5.92 -7.61
N ILE A 180 0.03 6.75 -7.97
CA ILE A 180 0.85 6.55 -9.17
C ILE A 180 1.69 5.28 -9.05
N GLN A 181 2.30 5.01 -7.89
CA GLN A 181 3.02 3.76 -7.63
C GLN A 181 2.12 2.54 -7.80
N GLU A 182 0.88 2.61 -7.31
CA GLU A 182 -0.09 1.54 -7.48
C GLU A 182 -0.46 1.35 -8.97
N ALA A 183 -0.71 2.42 -9.71
CA ALA A 183 -0.96 2.35 -11.14
C ALA A 183 0.23 1.73 -11.91
N GLN A 184 1.47 2.13 -11.60
CA GLN A 184 2.70 1.55 -12.16
C GLN A 184 2.83 0.06 -11.86
N GLN A 185 2.53 -0.34 -10.63
CA GLN A 185 2.64 -1.73 -10.18
C GLN A 185 1.65 -2.62 -10.93
N ARG A 186 0.39 -2.17 -11.08
CA ARG A 186 -0.68 -2.92 -11.77
C ARG A 186 -0.34 -3.27 -13.23
N LEU A 187 0.50 -2.48 -13.91
CA LEU A 187 0.96 -2.77 -15.28
C LEU A 187 1.79 -4.07 -15.38
N HIS A 188 2.30 -4.57 -14.26
CA HIS A 188 3.17 -5.73 -14.20
C HIS A 188 2.59 -6.88 -13.37
N ASP A 189 1.37 -6.74 -12.86
CA ASP A 189 0.75 -7.75 -12.03
C ASP A 189 0.34 -8.96 -12.88
N VAL A 190 0.84 -10.13 -12.53
CA VAL A 190 0.51 -11.43 -13.14
C VAL A 190 -0.27 -12.34 -12.20
N VAL A 191 -0.27 -12.01 -10.90
CA VAL A 191 -1.01 -12.71 -9.85
C VAL A 191 -1.82 -11.74 -9.01
N THR A 192 -2.87 -12.26 -8.36
CA THR A 192 -3.80 -11.48 -7.53
C THR A 192 -3.90 -12.09 -6.15
N ALA A 193 -3.94 -11.25 -5.12
CA ALA A 193 -4.19 -11.67 -3.74
C ALA A 193 -5.66 -11.48 -3.36
N VAL A 194 -6.25 -12.50 -2.74
CA VAL A 194 -7.64 -12.47 -2.28
C VAL A 194 -7.72 -12.77 -0.79
N ILE A 195 -8.68 -12.14 -0.10
CA ILE A 195 -8.98 -12.48 1.28
C ILE A 195 -9.98 -13.63 1.27
N GLY A 196 -9.63 -14.74 1.91
CA GLY A 196 -10.45 -15.94 1.94
C GLY A 196 -10.19 -16.80 3.17
N PRO A 197 -10.80 -17.99 3.25
CA PRO A 197 -10.50 -18.97 4.27
C PRO A 197 -9.01 -19.32 4.29
N ALA A 198 -8.42 -19.42 5.48
CA ALA A 198 -7.06 -19.90 5.64
C ALA A 198 -6.93 -21.35 5.12
N LEU A 199 -5.81 -21.67 4.48
CA LEU A 199 -5.62 -22.95 3.80
C LEU A 199 -5.48 -24.12 4.79
N ARG A 200 -4.97 -23.85 6.00
CA ARG A 200 -4.74 -24.88 7.04
C ARG A 200 -5.47 -24.63 8.36
N HIS A 201 -6.01 -23.43 8.57
CA HIS A 201 -6.60 -23.04 9.85
C HIS A 201 -8.11 -22.88 9.72
N ARG A 202 -8.86 -23.94 10.07
CA ARG A 202 -10.32 -23.95 9.94
C ARG A 202 -10.95 -22.78 10.71
N GLY A 203 -11.82 -22.02 10.03
CA GLY A 203 -12.54 -20.88 10.62
C GLY A 203 -11.75 -19.56 10.65
N ALA A 204 -10.46 -19.56 10.28
CA ALA A 204 -9.66 -18.34 10.15
C ALA A 204 -9.67 -17.78 8.72
N GLN A 205 -9.38 -16.49 8.58
CA GLN A 205 -9.15 -15.84 7.29
C GLN A 205 -7.66 -15.64 7.01
N SER A 206 -7.31 -15.56 5.74
CA SER A 206 -5.96 -15.24 5.23
C SER A 206 -6.04 -14.54 3.90
N VAL A 207 -4.96 -13.85 3.56
CA VAL A 207 -4.68 -13.40 2.20
C VAL A 207 -4.04 -14.57 1.46
N VAL A 208 -4.58 -14.94 0.31
CA VAL A 208 -4.03 -16.00 -0.53
C VAL A 208 -3.83 -15.45 -1.93
N VAL A 209 -2.60 -15.57 -2.44
CA VAL A 209 -2.30 -15.31 -3.85
C VAL A 209 -2.78 -16.49 -4.67
N ASN A 210 -3.38 -16.23 -5.83
CA ASN A 210 -3.74 -17.27 -6.77
C ASN A 210 -2.51 -18.11 -7.20
N SER A 211 -2.76 -19.24 -7.87
CA SER A 211 -1.72 -20.20 -8.25
C SER A 211 -0.53 -19.52 -8.94
N LEU A 212 0.65 -19.75 -8.38
CA LEU A 212 1.94 -19.28 -8.88
C LEU A 212 2.58 -20.29 -9.84
N ASP A 213 1.98 -21.49 -9.99
CA ASP A 213 2.54 -22.65 -10.69
C ASP A 213 2.93 -22.34 -12.16
N ARG A 214 2.27 -21.36 -12.78
CA ARG A 214 2.55 -20.94 -14.17
C ARG A 214 3.62 -19.86 -14.30
N HIS A 215 4.09 -19.33 -13.18
CA HIS A 215 4.91 -18.12 -13.15
C HIS A 215 6.32 -18.36 -12.62
N VAL A 216 6.48 -19.26 -11.65
CA VAL A 216 7.72 -19.46 -10.88
C VAL A 216 7.83 -20.87 -10.31
N TYR A 217 9.04 -21.26 -9.92
CA TYR A 217 9.30 -22.45 -9.11
C TYR A 217 9.37 -22.11 -7.62
N TYR A 218 9.06 -23.08 -6.76
CA TYR A 218 9.00 -22.91 -5.31
C TYR A 218 10.28 -22.29 -4.71
N ASP A 219 11.44 -22.92 -4.91
CA ASP A 219 12.71 -22.44 -4.32
C ASP A 219 13.05 -21.02 -4.77
N ALA A 220 12.95 -20.77 -6.08
CA ALA A 220 13.26 -19.47 -6.67
C ALA A 220 12.33 -18.38 -6.14
N PHE A 221 11.02 -18.65 -6.08
CA PHE A 221 10.06 -17.70 -5.56
C PHE A 221 10.30 -17.43 -4.07
N PHE A 222 10.51 -18.46 -3.26
CA PHE A 222 10.75 -18.33 -1.83
C PHE A 222 11.97 -17.45 -1.56
N GLU A 223 13.10 -17.74 -2.22
CA GLU A 223 14.32 -16.94 -2.09
C GLU A 223 14.10 -15.48 -2.50
N GLN A 224 13.40 -15.23 -3.62
CA GLN A 224 13.13 -13.86 -4.06
C GLN A 224 12.16 -13.13 -3.15
N TYR A 225 11.21 -13.84 -2.54
CA TYR A 225 10.27 -13.25 -1.59
C TYR A 225 10.98 -12.84 -0.29
N VAL A 226 11.87 -13.69 0.24
CA VAL A 226 12.73 -13.34 1.38
C VAL A 226 13.63 -12.15 1.03
N ALA A 227 14.25 -12.15 -0.15
CA ALA A 227 15.07 -11.03 -0.63
C ALA A 227 14.26 -9.74 -0.76
N ALA A 228 13.00 -9.79 -1.25
CA ALA A 228 12.14 -8.63 -1.32
C ALA A 228 11.80 -8.05 0.07
N GLN A 229 11.60 -8.91 1.08
CA GLN A 229 11.41 -8.44 2.46
C GLN A 229 12.67 -7.75 3.00
N ARG A 230 13.85 -8.28 2.68
CA ARG A 230 15.14 -7.66 3.01
C ARG A 230 15.30 -6.29 2.35
N ASP A 231 15.17 -6.23 1.02
CA ASP A 231 15.31 -4.99 0.23
C ASP A 231 14.37 -3.90 0.76
N ARG A 232 13.14 -4.26 1.14
CA ARG A 232 12.15 -3.34 1.72
C ARG A 232 12.64 -2.74 3.03
N LEU A 233 13.22 -3.54 3.93
CA LEU A 233 13.74 -3.04 5.19
C LEU A 233 15.02 -2.21 5.00
N GLU A 234 15.91 -2.61 4.09
CA GLU A 234 17.11 -1.84 3.73
C GLU A 234 16.77 -0.47 3.13
N SER A 235 15.62 -0.34 2.46
CA SER A 235 15.16 0.93 1.88
C SER A 235 14.71 1.96 2.93
N ILE A 236 14.50 1.56 4.18
CA ILE A 236 14.14 2.46 5.27
C ILE A 236 15.41 3.24 5.66
N PRO A 237 15.37 4.59 5.64
CA PRO A 237 16.53 5.40 6.04
C PRO A 237 17.06 5.01 7.42
N ASN A 238 18.38 4.97 7.55
CA ASN A 238 19.09 4.70 8.81
C ASN A 238 18.90 3.28 9.38
N VAL A 239 18.22 2.37 8.68
CA VAL A 239 18.16 0.97 9.10
C VAL A 239 19.52 0.30 9.03
N ILE A 240 19.84 -0.42 10.10
CA ILE A 240 21.00 -1.31 10.18
C ILE A 240 20.47 -2.74 10.13
N LEU A 241 20.98 -3.52 9.18
CA LEU A 241 20.69 -4.95 9.11
C LEU A 241 21.73 -5.78 9.87
N HIS A 242 21.23 -6.80 10.58
CA HIS A 242 22.05 -7.80 11.25
C HIS A 242 21.59 -9.21 10.90
N GLU A 243 22.54 -10.09 10.55
CA GLU A 243 22.28 -11.51 10.29
C GLU A 243 22.92 -12.36 11.38
N PRO A 244 22.19 -12.72 12.44
CA PRO A 244 22.75 -13.50 13.54
C PRO A 244 23.10 -14.95 13.14
N LYS A 245 22.33 -15.52 12.20
CA LYS A 245 22.42 -16.91 11.76
C LYS A 245 21.62 -17.12 10.47
N ALA A 246 21.84 -18.23 9.80
CA ALA A 246 21.05 -18.64 8.65
C ALA A 246 19.55 -18.75 9.01
N GLY A 247 18.68 -18.28 8.12
CA GLY A 247 17.23 -18.29 8.32
C GLY A 247 16.68 -17.15 9.18
N GLU A 248 17.51 -16.16 9.56
CA GLU A 248 17.07 -15.02 10.36
C GLU A 248 17.85 -13.74 10.01
N PHE A 249 17.16 -12.61 9.90
CA PHE A 249 17.78 -11.28 9.87
C PHE A 249 16.96 -10.26 10.65
N PHE A 250 17.64 -9.24 11.16
CA PHE A 250 17.07 -8.13 11.91
C PHE A 250 17.29 -6.83 11.16
N ALA A 251 16.30 -5.95 11.15
CA ALA A 251 16.43 -4.56 10.77
C ALA A 251 16.15 -3.68 11.98
N ILE A 252 17.11 -2.86 12.37
CA ILE A 252 16.95 -1.92 13.48
C ILE A 252 17.04 -0.53 12.90
N ASN A 253 16.00 0.29 13.10
CA ASN A 253 16.10 1.71 12.84
C ASN A 253 16.38 2.43 14.17
N PRO A 254 17.57 3.02 14.37
CA PRO A 254 17.94 3.64 15.64
C PRO A 254 17.22 4.96 15.92
N GLU A 255 16.50 5.55 14.96
CA GLU A 255 15.80 6.83 15.13
C GLU A 255 14.37 6.68 15.63
N ASN A 256 13.66 5.64 15.20
CA ASN A 256 12.32 5.32 15.69
C ASN A 256 12.32 4.09 16.62
N SER A 257 13.49 3.47 16.76
CA SER A 257 13.78 2.31 17.57
C SER A 257 12.80 1.14 17.40
N VAL A 258 12.23 1.03 16.21
CA VAL A 258 11.46 -0.13 15.80
C VAL A 258 12.44 -1.16 15.25
N ALA A 259 12.37 -2.37 15.77
CA ALA A 259 13.11 -3.51 15.26
C ALA A 259 12.17 -4.45 14.49
N HIS A 260 12.59 -4.85 13.29
CA HIS A 260 11.91 -5.90 12.53
C HIS A 260 12.77 -7.16 12.56
N ILE A 261 12.15 -8.28 12.96
CA ILE A 261 12.78 -9.58 13.06
C ILE A 261 12.16 -10.47 11.98
N VAL A 262 12.97 -10.87 11.00
CA VAL A 262 12.55 -11.75 9.92
C VAL A 262 13.13 -13.13 10.14
N LYS A 263 12.27 -14.15 10.21
CA LYS A 263 12.67 -15.56 10.27
C LYS A 263 12.07 -16.30 9.09
N PHE A 264 12.83 -17.20 8.49
CA PHE A 264 12.38 -17.96 7.33
C PHE A 264 12.97 -19.36 7.30
N ASP A 265 12.19 -20.30 6.78
CA ASP A 265 12.58 -21.69 6.59
C ASP A 265 12.04 -22.20 5.25
N LEU A 266 12.97 -22.45 4.32
CA LEU A 266 12.66 -22.94 2.97
C LEU A 266 11.94 -24.29 3.00
N SER A 267 12.25 -25.15 3.98
CA SER A 267 11.70 -26.51 4.03
C SER A 267 10.22 -26.54 4.43
N SER A 268 9.81 -25.65 5.33
CA SER A 268 8.41 -25.50 5.76
C SER A 268 7.62 -24.48 4.91
N GLY A 269 8.34 -23.62 4.19
CA GLY A 269 7.80 -22.52 3.40
C GLY A 269 7.40 -21.31 4.25
N GLU A 270 7.79 -21.28 5.52
CA GLU A 270 7.36 -20.27 6.49
C GLU A 270 8.30 -19.06 6.46
N ILE A 271 7.70 -17.86 6.50
CA ILE A 271 8.41 -16.60 6.69
C ILE A 271 7.60 -15.79 7.71
N THR A 272 8.26 -15.27 8.75
CA THR A 272 7.63 -14.40 9.74
C THR A 272 8.37 -13.07 9.81
N VAL A 273 7.61 -11.99 9.94
CA VAL A 273 8.12 -10.62 10.13
C VAL A 273 7.47 -10.10 11.40
N ARG A 274 8.21 -10.14 12.50
CA ARG A 274 7.79 -9.58 13.79
C ARG A 274 8.31 -8.15 13.92
N SER A 275 7.49 -7.24 14.46
CA SER A 275 7.89 -5.87 14.73
C SER A 275 7.90 -5.63 16.24
N GLU A 276 8.94 -4.98 16.75
CA GLU A 276 9.11 -4.68 18.18
C GLU A 276 9.42 -3.19 18.37
N ASP A 277 9.00 -2.62 19.50
CA ASP A 277 9.40 -1.27 19.92
C ASP A 277 10.71 -1.25 20.74
N GLU A 278 11.10 -0.07 21.25
CA GLU A 278 12.27 0.13 22.12
C GLU A 278 12.33 -0.80 23.32
N GLN A 279 11.17 -1.09 23.89
CA GLN A 279 11.01 -1.87 25.10
C GLN A 279 10.89 -3.37 24.79
N ARG A 280 11.01 -3.75 23.50
CA ARG A 280 10.81 -5.10 22.98
C ARG A 280 9.38 -5.61 23.15
N ASN A 281 8.41 -4.70 23.22
CA ASN A 281 7.01 -5.08 23.14
C ASN A 281 6.69 -5.50 21.70
N ASP A 282 5.98 -6.61 21.54
CA ASP A 282 5.54 -7.08 20.23
C ASP A 282 4.46 -6.14 19.69
N LEU A 283 4.74 -5.48 18.57
CA LEU A 283 3.78 -4.63 17.86
C LEU A 283 2.88 -5.46 16.92
N GLY A 284 3.24 -6.72 16.70
CA GLY A 284 2.53 -7.67 15.86
C GLY A 284 3.47 -8.45 14.94
N THR A 285 3.00 -9.62 14.53
CA THR A 285 3.73 -10.53 13.64
C THR A 285 2.95 -10.77 12.37
N THR A 286 3.57 -10.52 11.23
CA THR A 286 3.03 -10.93 9.93
C THR A 286 3.63 -12.27 9.54
N HIS A 287 2.77 -13.23 9.27
CA HIS A 287 3.12 -14.57 8.84
C HIS A 287 2.86 -14.71 7.35
N TYR A 288 3.80 -15.35 6.67
CA TYR A 288 3.68 -15.79 5.29
C TYR A 288 3.99 -17.27 5.21
N ARG A 289 3.33 -17.95 4.27
CA ARG A 289 3.60 -19.34 3.95
C ARG A 289 3.53 -19.57 2.45
N VAL A 290 4.63 -20.02 1.87
CA VAL A 290 4.65 -20.54 0.51
C VAL A 290 4.29 -22.02 0.59
N HIS A 291 3.16 -22.40 0.00
CA HIS A 291 2.75 -23.80 -0.12
C HIS A 291 3.29 -24.36 -1.42
N SER A 292 3.82 -25.58 -1.44
CA SER A 292 4.44 -26.17 -2.63
C SER A 292 3.46 -26.88 -3.58
N SER A 293 2.24 -27.17 -3.14
CA SER A 293 1.22 -27.87 -3.94
C SER A 293 -0.20 -27.61 -3.43
N PRO A 294 -1.03 -26.84 -4.17
CA PRO A 294 -0.64 -25.99 -5.29
C PRO A 294 0.39 -24.93 -4.87
N LEU A 295 1.21 -24.41 -5.79
CA LEU A 295 2.14 -23.34 -5.47
C LEU A 295 1.38 -22.04 -5.21
N VAL A 296 1.25 -21.64 -3.95
CA VAL A 296 0.52 -20.43 -3.53
C VAL A 296 1.23 -19.75 -2.36
N LEU A 297 1.06 -18.43 -2.26
CA LEU A 297 1.48 -17.65 -1.11
C LEU A 297 0.26 -17.34 -0.23
N GLU A 298 0.30 -17.75 1.03
CA GLU A 298 -0.67 -17.40 2.07
C GLU A 298 -0.05 -16.40 3.05
N ALA A 299 -0.81 -15.44 3.55
CA ALA A 299 -0.37 -14.50 4.56
C ALA A 299 -1.48 -14.10 5.54
N TRP A 300 -1.10 -13.80 6.78
CA TRP A 300 -1.97 -13.24 7.81
C TRP A 300 -1.15 -12.43 8.81
N HIS A 301 -1.79 -11.48 9.49
CA HIS A 301 -1.18 -10.73 10.58
C HIS A 301 -1.75 -11.22 11.92
N VAL A 302 -0.93 -11.22 12.96
CA VAL A 302 -1.35 -11.43 14.35
C VAL A 302 -0.96 -10.17 15.10
N ASP A 303 -1.95 -9.45 15.64
CA ASP A 303 -1.67 -8.24 16.42
C ASP A 303 -1.11 -8.57 17.81
N HIS A 304 -0.72 -7.53 18.56
CA HIS A 304 -0.18 -7.67 19.92
C HIS A 304 -1.14 -8.33 20.92
N LEU A 305 -2.45 -8.43 20.61
CA LEU A 305 -3.45 -9.14 21.41
C LEU A 305 -3.59 -10.62 21.00
N GLY A 306 -2.82 -11.07 20.02
CA GLY A 306 -2.91 -12.44 19.48
C GLY A 306 -4.05 -12.63 18.48
N THR A 307 -4.71 -11.56 18.02
CA THR A 307 -5.83 -11.64 17.09
C THR A 307 -5.33 -11.76 15.65
N ARG A 308 -5.73 -12.85 14.98
CA ARG A 308 -5.44 -13.05 13.55
C ARG A 308 -6.29 -12.13 12.68
N LYS A 309 -5.64 -11.40 11.78
CA LYS A 309 -6.24 -10.46 10.84
C LYS A 309 -5.78 -10.75 9.42
N ALA A 310 -6.72 -10.67 8.47
CA ALA A 310 -6.46 -10.67 7.05
C ALA A 310 -7.32 -9.59 6.41
N GLY A 311 -6.70 -8.46 6.09
CA GLY A 311 -7.39 -7.25 5.63
C GLY A 311 -6.97 -6.82 4.23
N PRO A 312 -7.72 -5.87 3.61
CA PRO A 312 -7.42 -5.38 2.26
C PRO A 312 -6.02 -4.79 2.11
N HIS A 313 -5.51 -4.11 3.16
CA HIS A 313 -4.15 -3.59 3.14
C HIS A 313 -3.10 -4.71 3.00
N LEU A 314 -3.20 -5.75 3.83
CA LEU A 314 -2.31 -6.91 3.73
C LEU A 314 -2.41 -7.58 2.36
N ALA A 315 -3.61 -7.66 1.78
CA ALA A 315 -3.81 -8.20 0.43
C ALA A 315 -3.03 -7.41 -0.64
N ARG A 316 -3.08 -6.07 -0.61
CA ARG A 316 -2.31 -5.22 -1.54
C ARG A 316 -0.80 -5.41 -1.37
N VAL A 317 -0.31 -5.45 -0.13
CA VAL A 317 1.12 -5.63 0.17
C VAL A 317 1.59 -7.00 -0.34
N VAL A 318 0.87 -8.07 -0.03
CA VAL A 318 1.20 -9.44 -0.43
C VAL A 318 1.17 -9.59 -1.96
N GLN A 319 0.17 -9.00 -2.64
CA GLN A 319 0.11 -9.02 -4.11
C GLN A 319 1.33 -8.33 -4.73
N ARG A 320 1.67 -7.11 -4.26
CA ARG A 320 2.83 -6.36 -4.74
C ARG A 320 4.10 -7.17 -4.54
N ASP A 321 4.34 -7.66 -3.33
CA ASP A 321 5.57 -8.37 -2.99
C ASP A 321 5.68 -9.70 -3.77
N ALA A 322 4.56 -10.40 -4.00
CA ALA A 322 4.52 -11.60 -4.85
C ALA A 322 4.86 -11.29 -6.31
N ASN A 323 4.22 -10.28 -6.92
CA ASN A 323 4.49 -9.89 -8.31
C ASN A 323 5.94 -9.42 -8.51
N GLN A 324 6.49 -8.65 -7.57
CA GLN A 324 7.90 -8.26 -7.60
C GLN A 324 8.84 -9.47 -7.49
N SER A 325 8.51 -10.43 -6.63
CA SER A 325 9.29 -11.67 -6.46
C SER A 325 9.24 -12.53 -7.71
N ILE A 326 8.10 -12.62 -8.40
CA ILE A 326 7.97 -13.30 -9.70
C ILE A 326 8.86 -12.64 -10.75
N LYS A 327 8.81 -11.31 -10.85
CA LYS A 327 9.63 -10.55 -11.81
C LYS A 327 11.12 -10.77 -11.58
N LYS A 328 11.58 -10.76 -10.32
CA LYS A 328 12.97 -11.05 -9.97
C LYS A 328 13.35 -12.51 -10.22
N SER A 329 12.45 -13.45 -9.97
CA SER A 329 12.67 -14.90 -10.20
C SER A 329 12.89 -15.20 -11.68
N ASN A 330 12.20 -14.48 -12.56
CA ASN A 330 12.28 -14.66 -14.02
C ASN A 330 13.35 -13.80 -14.71
N SER A 331 14.14 -13.01 -13.97
CA SER A 331 15.23 -12.19 -14.52
C SER A 331 16.34 -13.06 -15.13
N TRP A 332 16.60 -12.87 -16.43
CA TRP A 332 17.49 -13.66 -17.29
C TRP A 332 18.94 -13.79 -16.76
N LEU A 333 19.41 -12.83 -15.94
CA LEU A 333 20.75 -12.85 -15.34
C LEU A 333 20.96 -14.05 -14.39
N ARG A 334 19.91 -14.64 -13.79
CA ARG A 334 20.03 -15.85 -12.95
C ARG A 334 19.85 -17.17 -13.72
N LEU A 335 19.19 -17.17 -14.88
CA LEU A 335 19.09 -18.37 -15.73
C LEU A 335 20.46 -18.83 -16.27
N ILE A 336 21.43 -17.91 -16.37
CA ILE A 336 22.82 -18.22 -16.74
C ILE A 336 23.61 -18.78 -15.53
N GLY A 337 23.30 -18.35 -14.31
CA GLY A 337 23.95 -18.82 -13.07
C GLY A 337 23.49 -20.21 -12.59
N LEU A 338 22.26 -20.62 -12.92
CA LEU A 338 21.69 -21.93 -12.57
C LEU A 338 21.96 -23.03 -13.60
N ARG A 339 22.58 -22.73 -14.75
CA ARG A 339 23.19 -23.74 -15.63
C ARG A 339 24.60 -24.08 -15.16
N ARG A 340 24.76 -24.53 -13.91
CA ARG A 340 25.91 -25.38 -13.58
C ARG A 340 25.55 -26.81 -14.00
N PRO A 341 26.36 -27.49 -14.82
CA PRO A 341 26.03 -28.83 -15.28
C PRO A 341 26.01 -29.77 -14.07
N CYS A 342 24.94 -30.55 -13.93
CA CYS A 342 24.94 -31.80 -13.20
C CYS A 342 26.00 -32.72 -13.83
N CYS A 343 27.26 -32.56 -13.44
CA CYS A 343 28.26 -33.59 -13.67
C CYS A 343 27.98 -34.73 -12.70
N ALA A 344 27.33 -35.75 -13.24
CA ALA A 344 27.35 -37.09 -12.72
C ALA A 344 28.81 -37.52 -12.47
N MET A 345 29.22 -37.65 -11.21
CA MET A 345 30.31 -38.57 -10.87
C MET A 345 29.68 -39.92 -10.54
N ARG A 346 29.55 -40.72 -11.60
CA ARG A 346 29.42 -42.17 -11.49
C ARG A 346 30.68 -42.71 -10.80
N THR A 347 30.44 -43.55 -9.82
CA THR A 347 31.27 -44.66 -9.38
C THR A 347 32.27 -45.17 -10.42
N LEU A 348 33.54 -45.27 -10.03
CA LEU A 348 34.44 -46.31 -10.51
C LEU A 348 35.29 -46.79 -9.33
N ALA A 349 34.95 -47.99 -8.88
CA ALA A 349 35.81 -48.85 -8.10
C ALA A 349 36.86 -49.51 -9.02
N ALA A 350 37.93 -50.00 -8.39
CA ALA A 350 39.02 -50.86 -8.88
C ALA A 350 40.19 -50.19 -9.60
N GLN A 351 41.33 -50.05 -8.91
CA GLN A 351 42.39 -51.08 -8.85
C GLN A 351 43.15 -50.98 -7.53
#